data_AF-A0A160VQ43-F1
#
_entry.id   AF-A0A160VQ43-F1
#
_cell.length_a   1.000
_cell.length_b   1.000
_cell.length_c   1.000
_cell.angle_alpha   90.00
_cell.angle_beta   90.00
_cell.angle_gamma   90.00
#
_symmetry.space_group_name_H-M   'P 1'
#
loop_
_entity.id
_entity.type
_entity.pdbx_description
1 polymer ?
#
loop_
_entity_poly.entity_id
_entity_poly.type
_entity_poly.pdbx_seq_one_letter_code
_entity_poly.pdbx_strand_id
1 'polypeptide(L)'
;MEESQGMQLVNKFVISLPEGKILGYVTDINVEVTGDQYVFIFKMKALENISRGEFHSGMFSSEKKIKVKPSDIVNVGPDVIILGDGKVPPLREIERLAQIAEEYNNIVKELEKKEEEIRKLKSEKEQLERELEELKRKLRRLEVLEDDFDHLKEQLLKQEGQLEMAREYIKLLEGIRHDIDNIKANVETLISGYLEDVMRRIVNDELNARGLKKTPI
;
A
#
# COMPACT_ATOMS: atom_id res chain seq x y z
N MET A 1 78.86 27.22 -41.02
CA MET A 1 78.10 25.99 -41.30
C MET A 1 76.81 26.11 -40.53
N GLU A 2 75.73 26.39 -41.24
CA GLU A 2 74.38 26.56 -40.70
C GLU A 2 73.89 25.23 -40.14
N GLU A 3 73.76 25.15 -38.81
CA GLU A 3 73.00 24.08 -38.18
C GLU A 3 71.53 24.27 -38.56
N SER A 4 71.06 23.38 -39.43
CA SER A 4 69.65 23.23 -39.76
C SER A 4 68.82 23.18 -38.47
N GLN A 5 68.02 24.21 -38.20
CA GLN A 5 66.89 24.22 -37.25
C GLN A 5 65.84 23.19 -37.70
N GLY A 6 66.21 21.90 -37.68
CA GLY A 6 65.49 20.81 -38.32
C GLY A 6 64.35 20.30 -37.45
N MET A 7 63.14 20.77 -37.79
CA MET A 7 61.84 20.14 -37.49
C MET A 7 61.57 19.77 -36.02
N GLN A 8 61.22 20.78 -35.22
CA GLN A 8 60.79 20.66 -33.82
C GLN A 8 59.61 19.71 -33.60
N LEU A 9 58.90 19.27 -34.63
CA LEU A 9 57.67 18.45 -34.55
C LEU A 9 57.87 16.97 -34.95
N VAL A 10 59.05 16.61 -35.48
CA VAL A 10 59.39 15.22 -35.84
C VAL A 10 59.71 14.42 -34.57
N ASN A 11 59.49 13.09 -34.61
CA ASN A 11 59.64 12.16 -33.50
C ASN A 11 58.70 12.41 -32.30
N LYS A 12 57.58 13.10 -32.51
CA LYS A 12 56.53 13.27 -31.49
C LYS A 12 55.35 12.36 -31.75
N PHE A 13 54.72 11.89 -30.69
CA PHE A 13 53.43 11.20 -30.76
C PHE A 13 52.31 12.19 -31.06
N VAL A 14 51.34 11.81 -31.87
CA VAL A 14 50.15 12.64 -32.13
C VAL A 14 48.96 12.00 -31.44
N ILE A 15 48.28 12.77 -30.59
CA ILE A 15 47.10 12.33 -29.83
C ILE A 15 45.89 13.12 -30.31
N SER A 16 44.81 12.42 -30.63
CA SER A 16 43.50 13.05 -30.85
C SER A 16 42.76 13.14 -29.51
N LEU A 17 42.47 14.36 -29.06
CA LEU A 17 41.60 14.61 -27.89
C LEU A 17 40.16 14.15 -28.13
N PRO A 18 39.51 14.43 -29.29
CA PRO A 18 38.15 13.95 -29.55
C PRO A 18 38.01 12.42 -29.52
N GLU A 19 39.02 11.70 -29.99
CA GLU A 19 38.98 10.23 -30.05
C GLU A 19 39.62 9.56 -28.82
N GLY A 20 40.36 10.31 -28.01
CA GLY A 20 41.10 9.80 -26.86
C GLY A 20 42.19 8.78 -27.23
N LYS A 21 42.75 8.85 -28.44
CA LYS A 21 43.67 7.84 -29.00
C LYS A 21 44.97 8.43 -29.51
N ILE A 22 46.04 7.65 -29.42
CA ILE A 22 47.33 7.94 -30.06
C ILE A 22 47.22 7.52 -31.53
N LEU A 23 47.37 8.47 -32.44
CA LEU A 23 47.27 8.26 -33.89
C LEU A 23 48.56 7.66 -34.47
N GLY A 24 49.70 7.88 -33.81
CA GLY A 24 51.02 7.42 -34.25
C GLY A 24 52.11 8.40 -33.84
N TYR A 25 53.28 8.30 -34.46
CA TYR A 25 54.36 9.27 -34.28
C TYR A 25 54.76 9.89 -35.62
N VAL A 26 55.17 11.16 -35.60
CA VAL A 26 55.53 11.93 -36.79
C VAL A 26 56.93 11.56 -37.25
N THR A 27 57.05 11.05 -38.48
CA THR A 27 58.33 10.72 -39.11
C THR A 27 58.87 11.87 -39.95
N ASP A 28 57.97 12.65 -40.56
CA ASP A 28 58.34 13.74 -41.47
C ASP A 28 57.17 14.73 -41.61
N ILE A 29 57.48 15.98 -41.99
CA ILE A 29 56.51 17.07 -42.02
C ILE A 29 56.73 17.91 -43.27
N ASN A 30 55.67 18.03 -44.05
CA ASN A 30 55.60 19.03 -45.12
C ASN A 30 54.70 20.17 -44.70
N VAL A 31 55.08 21.40 -45.03
CA VAL A 31 54.24 22.57 -44.84
C VAL A 31 53.77 23.05 -46.20
N GLU A 32 52.45 23.08 -46.41
CA GLU A 32 51.82 23.65 -47.60
C GLU A 32 51.18 24.99 -47.22
N VAL A 33 51.40 26.02 -48.03
CA VAL A 33 50.68 27.30 -47.90
C VAL A 33 49.56 27.28 -48.93
N THR A 34 48.31 27.21 -48.45
CA THR A 34 47.13 27.27 -49.32
C THR A 34 46.36 28.54 -49.00
N GLY A 35 46.48 29.56 -49.85
CA GLY A 35 45.99 30.92 -49.55
C GLY A 35 46.77 31.55 -48.38
N ASP A 36 46.06 32.12 -47.41
CA ASP A 36 46.65 32.75 -46.21
C ASP A 36 46.82 31.77 -45.03
N GLN A 37 46.67 30.46 -45.25
CA GLN A 37 46.74 29.44 -44.19
C GLN A 37 47.90 28.47 -44.41
N TYR A 38 48.69 28.28 -43.35
CA TYR A 38 49.63 27.17 -43.24
C TYR A 38 48.87 25.88 -42.98
N VAL A 39 49.20 24.82 -43.71
CA VAL A 39 48.70 23.46 -43.49
C VAL A 39 49.90 22.55 -43.28
N PHE A 40 49.93 21.87 -42.14
CA PHE A 40 50.95 20.86 -41.85
C PHE A 40 50.49 19.51 -42.37
N ILE A 41 51.34 18.84 -43.13
CA ILE A 41 51.13 17.47 -43.58
C ILE A 41 52.09 16.59 -42.79
N PHE A 42 51.56 15.97 -41.74
CA PHE A 42 52.31 15.00 -40.96
C PHE A 42 52.32 13.67 -41.69
N LYS A 43 53.51 13.20 -42.05
CA LYS A 43 53.73 11.78 -42.34
C LYS A 43 53.94 11.08 -41.01
N MET A 44 53.11 10.08 -40.76
CA MET A 44 53.09 9.39 -39.48
C MET A 44 53.18 7.90 -39.70
N LYS A 45 53.90 7.24 -38.81
CA LYS A 45 53.84 5.79 -38.68
C LYS A 45 52.82 5.44 -37.62
N ALA A 46 51.85 4.60 -37.99
CA ALA A 46 50.89 4.07 -37.04
C ALA A 46 51.62 3.25 -35.97
N LEU A 47 51.18 3.40 -34.73
CA LEU A 47 51.57 2.50 -33.64
C LEU A 47 50.76 1.21 -33.76
N GLU A 48 51.12 0.36 -34.70
CA GLU A 48 50.58 -1.00 -34.74
C GLU A 48 51.21 -1.80 -33.57
N ASN A 49 50.37 -2.26 -32.65
CA ASN A 49 50.65 -3.25 -31.59
C ASN A 49 51.54 -2.87 -30.39
N ILE A 50 51.23 -1.79 -29.64
CA ILE A 50 51.74 -1.66 -28.25
C ILE A 50 51.12 -2.71 -27.30
N SER A 51 49.94 -3.26 -27.61
CA SER A 51 49.22 -4.17 -26.70
C SER A 51 49.76 -5.61 -26.65
N ARG A 52 50.76 -6.01 -27.45
CA ARG A 52 51.20 -7.42 -27.53
C ARG A 52 52.71 -7.70 -27.48
N GLY A 53 53.57 -6.71 -27.30
CA GLY A 53 54.99 -6.96 -26.99
C GLY A 53 55.83 -7.66 -28.08
N GLU A 54 55.32 -7.77 -29.32
CA GLU A 54 56.08 -8.36 -30.44
C GLU A 54 56.42 -7.29 -31.48
N PHE A 55 57.66 -6.82 -31.45
CA PHE A 55 58.26 -6.02 -32.52
C PHE A 55 58.55 -6.93 -33.72
N HIS A 56 57.59 -7.09 -34.63
CA HIS A 56 57.85 -7.71 -35.92
C HIS A 56 58.46 -6.67 -36.87
N SER A 57 59.79 -6.65 -36.93
CA SER A 57 60.55 -5.86 -37.91
C SER A 57 60.39 -6.46 -39.31
N GLY A 58 59.30 -6.14 -40.03
CA GLY A 58 59.19 -6.61 -41.41
C GLY A 58 57.87 -6.47 -42.16
N MET A 59 56.78 -6.05 -41.52
CA MET A 59 55.50 -5.88 -42.20
C MET A 59 55.13 -4.41 -42.39
N PHE A 60 54.86 -4.06 -43.64
CA PHE A 60 54.35 -2.80 -44.17
C PHE A 60 53.99 -1.74 -43.12
N SER A 61 54.97 -0.89 -42.81
CA SER A 61 54.75 0.38 -42.13
C SER A 61 53.76 1.21 -42.94
N SER A 62 52.48 1.18 -42.59
CA SER A 62 51.47 2.02 -43.22
C SER A 62 51.74 3.48 -42.82
N GLU A 63 52.51 4.19 -43.66
CA GLU A 63 52.71 5.62 -43.48
C GLU A 63 51.41 6.34 -43.81
N LYS A 64 50.77 6.89 -42.77
CA LYS A 64 49.54 7.69 -42.90
C LYS A 64 49.91 9.16 -42.98
N LYS A 65 49.39 9.85 -43.98
CA LYS A 65 49.50 11.30 -44.10
C LYS A 65 48.26 11.96 -43.51
N ILE A 66 48.44 12.88 -42.59
CA ILE A 66 47.34 13.66 -42.00
C ILE A 66 47.61 15.14 -42.28
N LYS A 67 46.59 15.84 -42.80
CA LYS A 67 46.62 17.29 -42.94
C LYS A 67 46.06 17.91 -41.67
N VAL A 68 46.84 18.78 -41.02
CA VAL A 68 46.53 19.41 -39.74
C VAL A 68 46.68 20.91 -39.90
N LYS A 69 45.65 21.68 -39.51
CA LYS A 69 45.76 23.13 -39.46
C LYS A 69 46.36 23.58 -38.12
N PRO A 70 47.02 24.75 -38.06
CA PRO A 70 47.47 25.32 -36.79
C PRO A 70 46.36 25.42 -35.73
N SER A 71 45.11 25.69 -36.14
CA SER A 71 43.94 25.75 -35.27
C SER A 71 43.55 24.41 -34.62
N ASP A 72 43.98 23.30 -35.22
CA ASP A 72 43.64 21.96 -34.74
C ASP A 72 44.64 21.50 -33.68
N ILE A 73 45.81 22.15 -33.58
CA ILE A 73 46.86 21.85 -32.60
C ILE A 73 46.54 22.60 -31.30
N VAL A 74 46.27 21.83 -30.25
CA VAL A 74 45.98 22.34 -28.92
C VAL A 74 47.25 22.61 -28.14
N ASN A 75 48.22 21.70 -28.24
CA ASN A 75 49.50 21.84 -27.55
C ASN A 75 50.60 21.03 -28.27
N VAL A 76 51.83 21.54 -28.24
CA VAL A 76 53.03 20.84 -28.68
C VAL A 76 53.97 20.74 -27.48
N GLY A 77 54.01 19.55 -26.87
CA GLY A 77 54.92 19.22 -25.79
C GLY A 77 56.30 18.72 -26.29
N PRO A 78 57.19 18.33 -25.37
CA PRO A 78 58.52 17.79 -25.71
C PRO A 78 58.44 16.48 -26.52
N ASP A 79 57.46 15.62 -26.24
CA ASP A 79 57.34 14.30 -26.90
C ASP A 79 56.00 14.08 -27.62
N VAL A 80 55.06 15.03 -27.53
CA VAL A 80 53.68 14.84 -27.98
C VAL A 80 53.11 16.09 -28.66
N ILE A 81 52.26 15.88 -29.65
CA ILE A 81 51.40 16.86 -30.31
C ILE A 81 49.97 16.47 -30.00
N ILE A 82 49.21 17.40 -29.41
CA ILE A 82 47.81 17.18 -29.05
C ILE A 82 46.93 17.89 -30.08
N LEU A 83 46.10 17.11 -30.76
CA LEU A 83 45.12 17.59 -31.73
C LEU A 83 43.73 17.64 -31.09
N GLY A 84 43.09 18.79 -31.15
CA GLY A 84 41.75 19.04 -30.65
C GLY A 84 40.67 19.05 -31.71
N ASP A 85 41.04 19.01 -33.01
CA ASP A 85 40.15 19.22 -34.16
C ASP A 85 39.21 20.44 -34.00
N GLY A 86 39.68 21.48 -33.30
CA GLY A 86 38.90 22.68 -32.98
C GLY A 86 37.75 22.47 -31.97
N LYS A 87 37.67 21.30 -31.31
CA LYS A 87 36.52 20.86 -30.48
C LYS A 87 36.79 20.81 -28.98
N VAL A 88 37.90 21.34 -28.48
CA VAL A 88 38.15 21.35 -27.02
C VAL A 88 37.23 22.38 -26.37
N PRO A 89 36.24 21.97 -25.54
CA PRO A 89 35.39 22.89 -24.83
C PRO A 89 36.24 23.73 -23.87
N PRO A 90 35.94 25.02 -23.67
CA PRO A 90 36.59 25.83 -22.64
C PRO A 90 36.54 25.13 -21.28
N LEU A 91 37.57 25.29 -20.44
CA LEU A 91 37.63 24.71 -19.09
C LEU A 91 36.36 24.98 -18.26
N ARG A 92 35.76 26.17 -18.46
CA ARG A 92 34.51 26.60 -17.82
C ARG A 92 33.30 25.74 -18.20
N GLU A 93 33.26 25.18 -19.41
CA GLU A 93 32.20 24.26 -19.82
C GLU A 93 32.39 22.87 -19.20
N ILE A 94 33.63 22.42 -19.01
CA ILE A 94 33.95 21.16 -18.35
C ILE A 94 33.51 21.21 -16.87
N GLU A 95 33.79 22.30 -16.17
CA GLU A 95 33.35 22.50 -14.78
C GLU A 95 31.82 22.55 -14.67
N ARG A 96 31.14 23.21 -15.62
CA ARG A 96 29.66 23.21 -15.68
C ARG A 96 29.10 21.80 -15.89
N LEU A 97 29.71 21.00 -16.76
CA LEU A 97 29.29 19.61 -17.00
C LEU A 97 29.47 18.75 -15.74
N ALA A 98 30.53 18.95 -14.98
CA ALA A 98 30.74 18.27 -13.71
C ALA A 98 29.66 18.65 -12.67
N GLN A 99 29.33 19.93 -12.56
CA GLN A 99 28.25 20.41 -11.69
C GLN A 99 26.90 19.81 -12.08
N ILE A 100 26.56 19.82 -13.38
CA ILE A 100 25.32 19.23 -13.89
C ILE A 100 25.26 17.72 -13.61
N ALA A 101 26.37 17.00 -13.74
CA ALA A 101 26.42 15.58 -13.43
C ALA A 101 26.19 15.29 -11.93
N GLU A 102 26.70 16.16 -11.05
CA GLU A 102 26.48 16.06 -9.62
C GLU A 102 25.02 16.35 -9.24
N GLU A 103 24.43 17.42 -9.79
CA GLU A 103 23.00 17.74 -9.64
C GLU A 103 22.11 16.61 -10.14
N TYR A 104 22.42 16.05 -11.32
CA TYR A 104 21.69 14.92 -11.88
C TYR A 104 21.73 13.70 -10.95
N ASN A 105 22.91 13.34 -10.42
CA ASN A 105 23.04 12.23 -9.48
C ASN A 105 22.25 12.46 -8.18
N ASN A 106 22.17 13.70 -7.71
CA ASN A 106 21.37 14.04 -6.53
C ASN A 106 19.88 13.88 -6.82
N ILE A 107 19.41 14.37 -7.97
CA ILE A 107 18.01 14.21 -8.41
C ILE A 107 17.64 12.72 -8.56
N VAL A 108 18.53 11.90 -9.13
CA VAL A 108 18.29 10.45 -9.26
C VAL A 108 18.12 9.80 -7.88
N LYS A 109 18.97 10.13 -6.90
CA LYS A 109 18.85 9.61 -5.53
C LYS A 109 17.55 10.06 -4.84
N GLU A 110 17.13 11.30 -5.07
CA GLU A 110 15.84 11.78 -4.55
C GLU A 110 14.66 11.07 -5.20
N LEU A 111 14.73 10.82 -6.51
CA LEU A 111 13.73 10.07 -7.25
C LEU A 111 13.61 8.63 -6.71
N GLU A 112 14.73 7.93 -6.52
CA GLU A 112 14.76 6.58 -5.95
C GLU A 112 14.10 6.52 -4.56
N LYS A 113 14.41 7.50 -3.69
CA LYS A 113 13.77 7.59 -2.37
C LYS A 113 12.26 7.80 -2.47
N LYS A 114 11.82 8.66 -3.40
CA LYS A 114 10.39 8.93 -3.62
C LYS A 114 9.68 7.71 -4.20
N GLU A 115 10.31 6.96 -5.09
CA GLU A 115 9.76 5.70 -5.59
C GLU A 115 9.61 4.66 -4.48
N GLU A 116 10.57 4.56 -3.58
CA GLU A 116 10.50 3.64 -2.44
C GLU A 116 9.38 4.04 -1.46
N GLU A 117 9.22 5.33 -1.20
CA GLU A 117 8.11 5.89 -0.41
C GLU A 117 6.75 5.58 -1.07
N ILE A 118 6.63 5.74 -2.39
CA ILE A 118 5.42 5.39 -3.15
C ILE A 118 5.11 3.89 -3.04
N ARG A 119 6.11 3.01 -3.10
CA ARG A 119 5.90 1.56 -2.94
C ARG A 119 5.39 1.22 -1.55
N LYS A 120 5.96 1.82 -0.51
CA LYS A 120 5.50 1.65 0.89
C LYS A 120 4.04 2.09 1.04
N LEU A 121 3.72 3.30 0.57
CA LEU A 121 2.35 3.83 0.63
C LEU A 121 1.34 2.98 -0.15
N LYS A 122 1.73 2.42 -1.30
CA LYS A 122 0.87 1.48 -2.04
C LYS A 122 0.60 0.20 -1.26
N SER A 123 1.62 -0.37 -0.62
CA SER A 123 1.45 -1.57 0.19
C SER A 123 0.57 -1.32 1.43
N GLU A 124 0.74 -0.17 2.09
CA GLU A 124 -0.08 0.24 3.22
C GLU A 124 -1.53 0.48 2.79
N LYS A 125 -1.74 1.12 1.64
CA LYS A 125 -3.08 1.30 1.05
C LYS A 125 -3.76 -0.05 0.81
N GLU A 126 -3.07 -1.02 0.22
CA GLU A 126 -3.64 -2.35 -0.03
C GLU A 126 -4.00 -3.10 1.26
N GLN A 127 -3.19 -2.95 2.32
CA GLN A 127 -3.50 -3.50 3.63
C GLN A 127 -4.75 -2.84 4.23
N LEU A 128 -4.82 -1.51 4.23
CA LEU A 128 -5.96 -0.75 4.72
C LEU A 128 -7.25 -1.07 3.95
N GLU A 129 -7.17 -1.26 2.63
CA GLU A 129 -8.34 -1.66 1.82
C GLU A 129 -8.88 -3.04 2.24
N ARG A 130 -8.01 -4.00 2.56
CA ARG A 130 -8.43 -5.33 3.07
C ARG A 130 -9.07 -5.22 4.45
N GLU A 131 -8.46 -4.48 5.37
CA GLU A 131 -9.01 -4.26 6.71
C GLU A 131 -10.39 -3.57 6.65
N LEU A 132 -10.54 -2.61 5.74
CA LEU A 132 -11.79 -1.90 5.52
C LEU A 132 -12.87 -2.84 4.96
N GLU A 133 -12.52 -3.77 4.08
CA GLU A 133 -13.46 -4.77 3.58
C GLU A 133 -13.89 -5.75 4.69
N GLU A 134 -12.96 -6.20 5.54
CA GLU A 134 -13.28 -7.04 6.69
C GLU A 134 -14.18 -6.34 7.70
N LEU A 135 -13.90 -5.07 8.01
CA LEU A 135 -14.72 -4.25 8.89
C LEU A 135 -16.13 -4.07 8.32
N LYS A 136 -16.27 -3.80 7.02
CA LYS A 136 -17.59 -3.74 6.35
C LYS A 136 -18.37 -5.06 6.47
N ARG A 137 -17.70 -6.20 6.36
CA ARG A 137 -18.34 -7.52 6.54
C ARG A 137 -18.79 -7.72 7.99
N LYS A 138 -17.98 -7.31 8.97
CA LYS A 138 -18.35 -7.36 10.40
C LYS A 138 -19.54 -6.45 10.69
N LEU A 139 -19.56 -5.24 10.12
CA LEU A 139 -20.67 -4.29 10.27
C LEU A 139 -21.99 -4.91 9.82
N ARG A 140 -22.03 -5.50 8.62
CA ARG A 140 -23.24 -6.18 8.11
C ARG A 140 -23.73 -7.32 8.99
N ARG A 141 -22.81 -8.05 9.62
CA ARG A 141 -23.20 -9.10 10.58
C ARG A 141 -23.80 -8.52 11.85
N LEU A 142 -23.30 -7.38 12.31
CA LEU A 142 -23.86 -6.68 13.47
C LEU A 142 -25.24 -6.11 13.15
N GLU A 143 -25.45 -5.54 11.95
CA GLU A 143 -26.77 -5.06 11.50
C GLU A 143 -27.81 -6.19 11.53
N VAL A 144 -27.46 -7.38 11.02
CA VAL A 144 -28.37 -8.56 11.08
C VAL A 144 -28.65 -8.99 12.53
N LEU A 145 -27.64 -8.94 13.40
CA LEU A 145 -27.82 -9.27 14.81
C LEU A 145 -28.70 -8.24 15.55
N GLU A 146 -28.64 -6.97 15.14
CA GLU A 146 -29.48 -5.91 15.68
C GLU A 146 -30.95 -6.13 15.28
N ASP A 147 -31.21 -6.46 14.01
CA ASP A 147 -32.56 -6.83 13.54
C ASP A 147 -33.11 -8.07 14.28
N ASP A 148 -32.28 -9.11 14.47
CA ASP A 148 -32.66 -10.30 15.23
C ASP A 148 -32.98 -9.97 16.69
N PHE A 149 -32.19 -9.07 17.30
CA PHE A 149 -32.41 -8.62 18.68
C PHE A 149 -33.72 -7.85 18.83
N ASP A 150 -34.03 -6.96 17.89
CA ASP A 150 -35.29 -6.23 17.89
C ASP A 150 -36.49 -7.17 17.71
N HIS A 151 -36.35 -8.19 16.85
CA HIS A 151 -37.38 -9.22 16.73
C HIS A 151 -37.61 -9.99 18.05
N LEU A 152 -36.53 -10.38 18.73
CA LEU A 152 -36.62 -11.04 20.04
C LEU A 152 -37.26 -10.15 21.10
N LYS A 153 -36.95 -8.85 21.09
CA LYS A 153 -37.56 -7.87 22.00
C LYS A 153 -39.07 -7.74 21.79
N GLU A 154 -39.54 -7.74 20.53
CA GLU A 154 -40.97 -7.76 20.24
C GLU A 154 -41.64 -9.05 20.71
N GLN A 155 -40.99 -10.20 20.53
CA GLN A 155 -41.49 -11.48 21.04
C GLN A 155 -41.59 -11.48 22.57
N LEU A 156 -40.60 -10.92 23.26
CA LEU A 156 -40.59 -10.80 24.71
C LEU A 156 -41.77 -9.95 25.20
N LEU A 157 -42.02 -8.79 24.59
CA LEU A 157 -43.16 -7.94 24.93
C LEU A 157 -44.51 -8.66 24.75
N LYS A 158 -44.65 -9.44 23.68
CA LYS A 158 -45.86 -10.26 23.46
C LYS A 158 -46.04 -11.31 24.55
N GLN A 159 -44.95 -11.98 24.96
CA GLN A 159 -44.97 -12.97 26.03
C GLN A 159 -45.30 -12.34 27.38
N GLU A 160 -44.75 -11.16 27.69
CA GLU A 160 -45.07 -10.43 28.92
C GLU A 160 -46.57 -10.09 29.00
N GLY A 161 -47.16 -9.60 27.91
CA GLY A 161 -48.60 -9.33 27.85
C GLY A 161 -49.46 -10.60 28.02
N GLN A 162 -49.05 -11.71 27.41
CA GLN A 162 -49.72 -13.01 27.62
C GLN A 162 -49.63 -13.47 29.08
N LEU A 163 -48.49 -13.25 29.73
CA LEU A 163 -48.26 -13.62 31.12
C LEU A 163 -49.11 -12.76 32.07
N GLU A 164 -49.26 -11.48 31.79
CA GLU A 164 -50.16 -10.59 32.51
C GLU A 164 -51.63 -11.04 32.40
N MET A 165 -52.11 -11.33 31.18
CA MET A 165 -53.46 -11.89 30.98
C MET A 165 -53.65 -13.21 31.73
N ALA A 166 -52.64 -14.10 31.71
CA ALA A 166 -52.71 -15.35 32.46
C ALA A 166 -52.82 -15.12 33.98
N ARG A 167 -52.10 -14.11 34.52
CA ARG A 167 -52.20 -13.73 35.93
C ARG A 167 -53.59 -13.19 36.27
N GLU A 168 -54.19 -12.36 35.42
CA GLU A 168 -55.55 -11.87 35.62
C GLU A 168 -56.58 -13.02 35.57
N TYR A 169 -56.40 -13.95 34.63
CA TYR A 169 -57.25 -15.12 34.52
C TYR A 169 -57.17 -16.02 35.77
N ILE A 170 -55.97 -16.20 36.35
CA ILE A 170 -55.80 -16.92 37.62
C ILE A 170 -56.57 -16.24 38.75
N LYS A 171 -56.50 -14.90 38.87
CA LYS A 171 -57.27 -14.17 39.89
C LYS A 171 -58.78 -14.36 39.73
N LEU A 172 -59.28 -14.37 38.49
CA LEU A 172 -60.69 -14.64 38.22
C LEU A 172 -61.08 -16.06 38.65
N LEU A 173 -60.25 -17.06 38.33
CA LEU A 173 -60.47 -18.44 38.76
C LEU A 173 -60.45 -18.60 40.29
N GLU A 174 -59.56 -17.88 40.98
CA GLU A 174 -59.53 -17.84 42.45
C GLU A 174 -60.82 -17.25 43.03
N GLY A 175 -61.36 -16.18 42.42
CA GLY A 175 -62.65 -15.61 42.80
C GLY A 175 -63.80 -16.61 42.62
N ILE A 176 -63.88 -17.26 41.46
CA ILE A 176 -64.88 -18.30 41.18
C ILE A 176 -64.77 -19.45 42.18
N ARG A 177 -63.55 -19.85 42.55
CA ARG A 177 -63.34 -20.90 43.56
C ARG A 177 -63.90 -20.49 44.92
N HIS A 178 -63.67 -19.24 45.34
CA HIS A 178 -64.24 -18.72 46.57
C HIS A 178 -65.78 -18.69 46.54
N ASP A 179 -66.37 -18.29 45.42
CA ASP A 179 -67.83 -18.31 45.22
C ASP A 179 -68.39 -19.73 45.30
N ILE A 180 -67.71 -20.72 44.70
CA ILE A 180 -68.07 -22.14 44.80
C ILE A 180 -68.05 -22.62 46.25
N ASP A 181 -67.00 -22.27 47.01
CA ASP A 181 -66.88 -22.64 48.42
C ASP A 181 -68.02 -22.01 49.27
N ASN A 182 -68.38 -20.75 49.00
CA ASN A 182 -69.51 -20.08 49.65
C ASN A 182 -70.85 -20.73 49.31
N ILE A 183 -71.10 -21.05 48.04
CA ILE A 183 -72.31 -21.75 47.60
C ILE A 183 -72.40 -23.11 48.29
N LYS A 184 -71.29 -23.86 48.36
CA LYS A 184 -71.24 -25.15 49.03
C LYS A 184 -71.64 -25.03 50.51
N ALA A 185 -71.08 -24.08 51.24
CA ALA A 185 -71.43 -23.83 52.64
C ALA A 185 -72.92 -23.44 52.83
N ASN A 186 -73.46 -22.60 51.94
CA ASN A 186 -74.88 -22.24 51.97
C ASN A 186 -75.78 -23.46 51.73
N VAL A 187 -75.42 -24.32 50.77
CA VAL A 187 -76.16 -25.56 50.48
C VAL A 187 -76.10 -26.52 51.67
N GLU A 188 -74.93 -26.72 52.29
CA GLU A 188 -74.79 -27.55 53.49
C GLU A 188 -75.67 -27.04 54.65
N THR A 189 -75.73 -25.72 54.83
CA THR A 189 -76.57 -25.07 55.84
C THR A 189 -78.07 -25.27 55.55
N LEU A 190 -78.50 -25.08 54.30
CA LEU A 190 -79.88 -25.29 53.87
C LEU A 190 -80.32 -26.76 54.03
N ILE A 191 -79.47 -27.70 53.67
CA ILE A 191 -79.75 -29.14 53.83
C ILE A 191 -79.89 -29.48 55.31
N SER A 192 -78.98 -28.99 56.15
CA SER A 192 -79.02 -29.23 57.60
C SER A 192 -80.29 -28.63 58.22
N GLY A 193 -80.64 -27.39 57.88
CA GLY A 193 -81.87 -26.75 58.34
C GLY A 193 -83.13 -27.47 57.86
N TYR A 194 -83.19 -27.88 56.59
CA TYR A 194 -84.33 -28.63 56.06
C TYR A 194 -84.48 -30.00 56.73
N LEU A 195 -83.38 -30.72 56.96
CA LEU A 195 -83.39 -31.98 57.70
C LEU A 195 -83.86 -31.79 59.14
N GLU A 196 -83.40 -30.74 59.83
CA GLU A 196 -83.87 -30.40 61.17
C GLU A 196 -85.37 -30.09 61.18
N ASP A 197 -85.87 -29.29 60.25
CA ASP A 197 -87.28 -28.94 60.15
C ASP A 197 -88.16 -30.16 59.89
N VAL A 198 -87.75 -31.04 58.97
CA VAL A 198 -88.45 -32.30 58.69
C VAL A 198 -88.42 -33.21 59.92
N MET A 199 -87.27 -33.37 60.60
CA MET A 199 -87.19 -34.15 61.83
C MET A 199 -88.07 -33.56 62.94
N ARG A 200 -88.06 -32.25 63.14
CA ARG A 200 -88.92 -31.57 64.12
C ARG A 200 -90.39 -31.80 63.81
N ARG A 201 -90.80 -31.74 62.54
CA ARG A 201 -92.18 -32.07 62.13
C ARG A 201 -92.53 -33.52 62.45
N ILE A 202 -91.71 -34.48 62.03
CA ILE A 202 -91.94 -35.91 62.31
C ILE A 202 -92.04 -36.17 63.82
N VAL A 203 -91.13 -35.62 64.62
CA VAL A 203 -91.15 -35.76 66.08
C VAL A 203 -92.40 -35.13 66.67
N ASN A 204 -92.78 -33.92 66.24
CA ASN A 204 -93.98 -33.25 66.72
C ASN A 204 -95.26 -34.01 66.32
N ASP A 205 -95.32 -34.56 65.12
CA ASP A 205 -96.46 -35.34 64.64
C ASP A 205 -96.59 -36.65 65.41
N GLU A 206 -95.48 -37.33 65.70
CA GLU A 206 -95.45 -38.55 66.53
C GLU A 206 -95.85 -38.25 67.99
N LEU A 207 -95.36 -37.15 68.56
CA LEU A 207 -95.75 -36.69 69.91
C LEU A 207 -97.24 -36.33 69.98
N ASN A 208 -97.78 -35.73 68.91
CA ASN A 208 -99.23 -35.44 68.79
C ASN A 208 -100.04 -36.74 68.69
N ALA A 209 -99.63 -37.68 67.83
CA ALA A 209 -100.33 -38.96 67.62
C ALA A 209 -100.37 -39.82 68.90
N ARG A 210 -99.34 -39.72 69.75
CA ARG A 210 -99.28 -40.40 71.06
C ARG A 210 -99.92 -39.63 72.21
N GLY A 211 -100.45 -38.42 71.96
CA GLY A 211 -101.09 -37.59 72.99
C GLY A 211 -100.13 -37.03 74.06
N LEU A 212 -98.83 -36.95 73.76
CA LEU A 212 -97.77 -36.57 74.71
C LEU A 212 -97.35 -35.11 74.60
N LYS A 213 -97.90 -34.34 73.66
CA LYS A 213 -97.56 -32.93 73.49
C LYS A 213 -98.17 -32.10 74.61
N LYS A 214 -97.35 -31.69 75.57
CA LYS A 214 -97.75 -30.69 76.58
C LYS A 214 -97.92 -29.35 75.89
N THR A 215 -99.14 -28.81 75.90
CA THR A 215 -99.38 -27.40 75.60
C THR A 215 -98.69 -26.55 76.67
N PRO A 216 -97.87 -25.55 76.29
CA PRO A 216 -97.34 -24.61 77.26
C PRO A 216 -98.47 -23.67 77.71
N ILE A 217 -98.56 -23.45 79.03
CA ILE A 217 -99.21 -22.28 79.65
C ILE A 217 -98.26 -21.09 79.48
#